data_AF-A0A1M5PBR2-F1
#
_entry.id   AF-A0A1M5PBR2-F1
#
_cell.length_a   1.000
_cell.length_b   1.000
_cell.length_c   1.000
_cell.angle_alpha   90.00
_cell.angle_beta   90.00
_cell.angle_gamma   90.00
#
_symmetry.space_group_name_H-M   'P 1'
#
loop_
_entity.id
_entity.type
_entity.pdbx_description
1 polymer ?
#
loop_
_entity_poly.entity_id
_entity_poly.type
_entity_poly.pdbx_seq_one_letter_code
_entity_poly.pdbx_strand_id
1 'polypeptide(L)'
;MMDDIQRKQILKNAQDFFRKEIVTSHIEGGCKRAGKLSEYNINPFLFKYLANFLTGNDNAESIARALVLPRVLGPSITTSFGMKIQKLISTLFQGLEGSITYGLDIIFIDAIDGRKKYCQLKAGPNTINHDDVTTIVNHFKGIRNRSRTNNLNVGIDDMIVGVVYGEKSELSTHYKKISDSYPVIIGKDFWYRLTGKEDFYFELIDAIGDVALEVDGSHLVEETIATLAKEINEKYFNN
;
A
#
# COMPACT_ATOMS: atom_id res chain seq x y z
N MET A 1 13.77 -2.02 -22.73
CA MET A 1 14.27 -2.77 -21.56
C MET A 1 15.09 -1.83 -20.69
N MET A 2 14.90 -1.90 -19.38
CA MET A 2 15.64 -1.07 -18.42
C MET A 2 17.13 -1.39 -18.43
N ASP A 3 17.98 -0.35 -18.53
CA ASP A 3 19.43 -0.48 -18.39
C ASP A 3 19.90 -0.40 -16.93
N ASP A 4 21.18 -0.69 -16.68
CA ASP A 4 21.73 -0.74 -15.32
C ASP A 4 21.82 0.61 -14.61
N ILE A 5 22.01 1.71 -15.36
CA ILE A 5 22.06 3.06 -14.80
C ILE A 5 20.65 3.45 -14.35
N GLN A 6 19.67 3.24 -15.22
CA GLN A 6 18.26 3.48 -14.94
C GLN A 6 17.79 2.62 -13.75
N ARG A 7 18.17 1.34 -13.71
CA ARG A 7 17.86 0.41 -12.62
C ARG A 7 18.36 0.93 -11.27
N LYS A 8 19.65 1.28 -11.17
CA LYS A 8 20.25 1.83 -9.94
C LYS A 8 19.57 3.13 -9.51
N GLN A 9 19.24 4.00 -10.46
CA GLN A 9 18.55 5.24 -10.16
C GLN A 9 17.14 4.98 -9.63
N ILE A 10 16.40 4.02 -10.19
CA ILE A 10 15.06 3.65 -9.72
C ILE A 10 15.11 3.09 -8.30
N LEU A 11 16.05 2.19 -8.00
CA LEU A 11 16.21 1.62 -6.66
C LEU A 11 16.54 2.72 -5.64
N LYS A 12 17.42 3.66 -5.99
CA LYS A 12 17.71 4.83 -5.15
C LYS A 12 16.48 5.72 -4.95
N ASN A 13 15.69 5.95 -6.00
CA ASN A 13 14.43 6.70 -5.89
C ASN A 13 13.43 6.00 -4.96
N ALA A 14 13.39 4.66 -4.98
CA ALA A 14 12.55 3.87 -4.08
C ALA A 14 12.95 4.07 -2.63
N GLN A 15 14.26 4.01 -2.33
CA GLN A 15 14.80 4.25 -1.00
C GLN A 15 14.45 5.66 -0.50
N ASP A 16 14.72 6.67 -1.33
CA ASP A 16 14.43 8.07 -0.99
C ASP A 16 12.94 8.33 -0.80
N PHE A 17 12.09 7.72 -1.65
CA PHE A 17 10.64 7.80 -1.51
C PHE A 17 10.19 7.15 -0.20
N PHE A 18 10.66 5.95 0.12
CA PHE A 18 10.26 5.24 1.33
C PHE A 18 10.64 6.05 2.58
N ARG A 19 11.86 6.60 2.61
CA ARG A 19 12.35 7.45 3.71
C ARG A 19 11.52 8.72 3.86
N LYS A 20 11.27 9.46 2.77
CA LYS A 20 10.63 10.79 2.84
C LYS A 20 9.12 10.72 2.98
N GLU A 21 8.49 9.73 2.36
CA GLU A 21 7.03 9.68 2.25
C GLU A 21 6.44 8.66 3.21
N ILE A 22 6.96 7.44 3.25
CA ILE A 22 6.36 6.35 4.04
C ILE A 22 6.74 6.49 5.51
N VAL A 23 8.04 6.52 5.81
CA VAL A 23 8.55 6.63 7.18
C VAL A 23 8.06 7.91 7.86
N THR A 24 8.19 9.07 7.21
CA THR A 24 7.71 10.34 7.74
C THR A 24 6.22 10.30 8.08
N SER A 25 5.37 9.80 7.19
CA SER A 25 3.92 9.72 7.46
C SER A 25 3.57 8.69 8.54
N HIS A 26 4.34 7.62 8.65
CA HIS A 26 4.16 6.62 9.70
C HIS A 26 4.49 7.20 11.08
N ILE A 27 5.62 7.91 11.19
CA ILE A 27 6.07 8.59 12.41
C ILE A 27 5.13 9.76 12.76
N GLU A 28 5.01 10.74 11.88
CA GLU A 28 4.34 12.01 12.16
C GLU A 28 2.82 11.90 12.16
N GLY A 29 2.27 10.99 11.35
CA GLY A 29 0.84 10.76 11.26
C GLY A 29 0.39 9.58 12.11
N GLY A 30 0.99 8.41 11.88
CA GLY A 30 0.60 7.15 12.50
C GLY A 30 0.85 7.11 14.01
N CYS A 31 2.11 7.23 14.42
CA CYS A 31 2.51 7.15 15.82
C CYS A 31 1.91 8.30 16.65
N LYS A 32 1.99 9.55 16.18
CA LYS A 32 1.42 10.70 16.92
C LYS A 32 -0.09 10.56 17.18
N ARG A 33 -0.87 10.05 16.23
CA ARG A 33 -2.30 9.77 16.47
C ARG A 33 -2.51 8.57 17.38
N ALA A 34 -1.68 7.54 17.27
CA ALA A 34 -1.77 6.38 18.13
C ALA A 34 -1.52 6.70 19.62
N GLY A 35 -0.89 7.83 19.94
CA GLY A 35 -0.71 8.30 21.31
C GLY A 35 -1.97 8.92 21.95
N LYS A 36 -3.06 9.12 21.20
CA LYS A 36 -4.25 9.84 21.67
C LYS A 36 -5.42 8.87 21.87
N LEU A 37 -6.03 8.89 23.05
CA LEU A 37 -7.16 8.02 23.39
C LEU A 37 -8.40 8.30 22.54
N SER A 38 -8.58 9.55 22.10
CA SER A 38 -9.68 9.97 21.22
C SER A 38 -9.65 9.32 19.83
N GLU A 39 -8.51 8.78 19.41
CA GLU A 39 -8.34 8.10 18.13
C GLU A 39 -8.80 6.63 18.16
N TYR A 40 -9.26 6.14 19.32
CA TYR A 40 -9.68 4.77 19.53
C TYR A 40 -11.15 4.67 19.91
N ASN A 41 -11.88 3.80 19.20
CA ASN A 41 -13.18 3.30 19.65
C ASN A 41 -12.98 2.03 20.48
N ILE A 42 -12.65 2.20 21.77
CA ILE A 42 -12.29 1.08 22.65
C ILE A 42 -13.53 0.25 22.97
N ASN A 43 -13.46 -1.06 22.72
CA ASN A 43 -14.47 -2.00 23.19
C ASN A 43 -14.29 -2.25 24.71
N PRO A 44 -15.23 -1.81 25.57
CA PRO A 44 -15.10 -1.90 27.02
C PRO A 44 -15.05 -3.35 27.53
N PHE A 45 -15.56 -4.32 26.77
CA PHE A 45 -15.53 -5.74 27.15
C PHE A 45 -14.19 -6.42 26.87
N LEU A 46 -13.35 -5.83 26.01
CA LEU A 46 -12.16 -6.52 25.49
C LEU A 46 -10.84 -5.89 25.89
N PHE A 47 -10.78 -4.58 26.16
CA PHE A 47 -9.49 -3.89 26.29
C PHE A 47 -8.62 -4.41 27.45
N LYS A 48 -9.21 -4.72 28.62
CA LYS A 48 -8.49 -5.35 29.74
C LYS A 48 -8.04 -6.76 29.43
N TYR A 49 -8.89 -7.53 28.75
CA TYR A 49 -8.55 -8.88 28.31
C TYR A 49 -7.36 -8.86 27.34
N LEU A 50 -7.38 -7.99 26.33
CA LEU A 50 -6.29 -7.85 25.36
C LEU A 50 -4.99 -7.39 26.01
N ALA A 51 -5.05 -6.47 26.97
CA ALA A 51 -3.89 -6.03 27.75
C ALA A 51 -3.27 -7.20 28.54
N ASN A 52 -4.10 -7.94 29.27
CA ASN A 52 -3.66 -9.08 30.07
C ASN A 52 -3.14 -10.22 29.19
N PHE A 53 -3.80 -10.49 28.05
CA PHE A 53 -3.33 -11.47 27.08
C PHE A 53 -1.94 -11.13 26.51
N LEU A 54 -1.66 -9.84 26.26
CA LEU A 54 -0.39 -9.39 25.71
C LEU A 54 0.75 -9.34 26.74
N THR A 55 0.46 -8.91 27.97
CA THR A 55 1.50 -8.51 28.95
C THR A 55 1.39 -9.19 30.32
N GLY A 56 0.34 -9.97 30.55
CA GLY A 56 0.04 -10.60 31.84
C GLY A 56 -0.61 -9.69 32.89
N ASN A 57 -0.96 -8.44 32.56
CA ASN A 57 -1.70 -7.54 33.44
C ASN A 57 -2.55 -6.51 32.66
N ASP A 58 -3.42 -5.77 33.34
CA ASP A 58 -4.31 -4.78 32.74
C ASP A 58 -4.03 -3.34 33.17
N ASN A 59 -2.78 -3.04 33.58
CA ASN A 59 -2.42 -1.66 33.93
C ASN A 59 -2.51 -0.72 32.72
N ALA A 60 -2.45 0.60 32.96
CA ALA A 60 -2.63 1.60 31.91
C ALA A 60 -1.61 1.46 30.75
N GLU A 61 -0.36 1.10 31.05
CA GLU A 61 0.67 0.86 30.03
C GLU A 61 0.37 -0.37 29.19
N SER A 62 -0.06 -1.46 29.81
CA SER A 62 -0.43 -2.71 29.14
C SER A 62 -1.62 -2.54 28.22
N ILE A 63 -2.62 -1.75 28.63
CA ILE A 63 -3.74 -1.37 27.76
C ILE A 63 -3.23 -0.50 26.60
N ALA A 64 -2.36 0.48 26.87
CA ALA A 64 -1.78 1.31 25.82
C ALA A 64 -1.01 0.46 24.79
N ARG A 65 -0.17 -0.49 25.22
CA ARG A 65 0.55 -1.45 24.35
C ARG A 65 -0.40 -2.24 23.46
N ALA A 66 -1.47 -2.77 24.05
CA ALA A 66 -2.48 -3.56 23.32
C ALA A 66 -3.25 -2.74 22.26
N LEU A 67 -3.30 -1.41 22.40
CA LEU A 67 -3.92 -0.51 21.43
C LEU A 67 -2.94 0.03 20.38
N VAL A 68 -1.75 0.48 20.81
CA VAL A 68 -0.76 1.13 19.95
C VAL A 68 -0.13 0.15 18.98
N LEU A 69 0.34 -1.01 19.46
CA LEU A 69 1.12 -1.94 18.63
C LEU A 69 0.33 -2.44 17.41
N PRO A 70 -0.92 -2.94 17.55
CA PRO A 70 -1.70 -3.39 16.39
C PRO A 70 -2.01 -2.26 15.41
N ARG A 71 -2.17 -1.02 15.90
CA ARG A 71 -2.48 0.14 15.07
C ARG A 71 -1.27 0.60 14.25
N VAL A 72 -0.13 0.79 14.92
CA VAL A 72 1.10 1.33 14.32
C VAL A 72 1.74 0.30 13.38
N LEU A 73 1.81 -0.97 13.78
CA LEU A 73 2.46 -2.03 13.01
C LEU A 73 1.55 -2.66 11.95
N GLY A 74 0.26 -2.32 11.95
CA GLY A 74 -0.72 -2.84 11.01
C GLY A 74 -1.36 -1.74 10.16
N PRO A 75 -2.64 -1.37 10.40
CA PRO A 75 -3.41 -0.51 9.50
C PRO A 75 -2.76 0.84 9.19
N SER A 76 -2.04 1.46 10.14
CA SER A 76 -1.46 2.79 9.92
C SER A 76 -0.43 2.80 8.79
N ILE A 77 0.49 1.83 8.77
CA ILE A 77 1.54 1.76 7.75
C ILE A 77 1.00 1.22 6.43
N THR A 78 0.17 0.17 6.47
CA THR A 78 -0.39 -0.46 5.26
C THR A 78 -1.32 0.49 4.50
N THR A 79 -2.12 1.29 5.21
CA THR A 79 -2.97 2.32 4.59
C THR A 79 -2.11 3.43 3.98
N SER A 80 -1.07 3.90 4.67
CA SER A 80 -0.19 4.95 4.14
C SER A 80 0.52 4.50 2.87
N PHE A 81 1.04 3.27 2.86
CA PHE A 81 1.65 2.67 1.68
C PHE A 81 0.63 2.56 0.53
N GLY A 82 -0.57 2.03 0.81
CA GLY A 82 -1.62 1.85 -0.18
C GLY A 82 -2.06 3.15 -0.86
N MET A 83 -2.25 4.23 -0.09
CA MET A 83 -2.62 5.55 -0.63
C MET A 83 -1.53 6.18 -1.51
N LYS A 84 -0.28 5.70 -1.40
CA LYS A 84 0.89 6.29 -2.05
C LYS A 84 1.45 5.46 -3.19
N ILE A 85 0.87 4.31 -3.53
CA ILE A 85 1.38 3.43 -4.59
C ILE A 85 1.48 4.15 -5.95
N GLN A 86 0.51 5.00 -6.29
CA GLN A 86 0.54 5.73 -7.54
C GLN A 86 1.71 6.73 -7.55
N LYS A 87 1.87 7.47 -6.44
CA LYS A 87 2.99 8.40 -6.25
C LYS A 87 4.33 7.67 -6.25
N LEU A 88 4.41 6.47 -5.66
CA LEU A 88 5.60 5.61 -5.71
C LEU A 88 5.95 5.31 -7.16
N ILE A 89 5.03 4.71 -7.91
CA ILE A 89 5.28 4.32 -9.31
C ILE A 89 5.69 5.52 -10.17
N SER A 90 5.02 6.67 -10.04
CA SER A 90 5.40 7.90 -10.75
C SER A 90 6.76 8.46 -10.33
N THR A 91 7.19 8.25 -9.08
CA THR A 91 8.51 8.67 -8.58
C THR A 91 9.62 7.75 -9.10
N LEU A 92 9.33 6.46 -9.19
CA LEU A 92 10.26 5.47 -9.72
C LEU A 92 10.51 5.70 -11.22
N PHE A 93 9.44 5.83 -12.00
CA PHE A 93 9.53 5.90 -13.45
C PHE A 93 9.15 7.29 -13.96
N GLN A 94 10.17 8.11 -14.22
CA GLN A 94 9.98 9.39 -14.90
C GLN A 94 9.39 9.16 -16.30
N GLY A 95 8.25 9.78 -16.59
CA GLY A 95 7.59 9.67 -17.90
C GLY A 95 6.43 8.67 -17.96
N LEU A 96 6.05 8.02 -16.86
CA LEU A 96 4.72 7.40 -16.79
C LEU A 96 3.67 8.51 -16.85
N GLU A 97 2.87 8.49 -17.91
CA GLU A 97 1.75 9.42 -18.05
C GLU A 97 0.77 9.16 -16.89
N GLY A 98 0.66 10.12 -15.97
CA GLY A 98 -0.49 10.20 -15.08
C GLY A 98 -1.73 10.25 -15.96
N SER A 99 -2.69 9.36 -15.71
CA SER A 99 -3.83 9.26 -16.61
C SER A 99 -4.67 10.53 -16.56
N ILE A 100 -4.66 11.30 -17.65
CA ILE A 100 -5.64 12.38 -17.91
C ILE A 100 -7.06 11.78 -18.06
N THR A 101 -7.14 10.46 -18.27
CA THR A 101 -8.39 9.71 -18.38
C THR A 101 -8.92 9.36 -16.99
N TYR A 102 -10.11 9.88 -16.67
CA TYR A 102 -10.81 9.61 -15.41
C TYR A 102 -10.89 8.11 -15.12
N GLY A 103 -10.39 7.69 -13.95
CA GLY A 103 -10.50 6.32 -13.44
C GLY A 103 -9.31 5.38 -13.72
N LEU A 104 -8.14 5.88 -14.09
CA LEU A 104 -6.91 5.08 -14.18
C LEU A 104 -5.80 5.71 -13.34
N ASP A 105 -4.88 4.88 -12.86
CA ASP A 105 -3.77 5.35 -12.03
C ASP A 105 -2.52 5.60 -12.87
N ILE A 106 -2.16 4.69 -13.77
CA ILE A 106 -0.97 4.81 -14.64
C ILE A 106 -1.24 4.30 -16.06
N ILE A 107 -0.46 4.82 -17.00
CA ILE A 107 -0.37 4.30 -18.35
C ILE A 107 1.10 4.05 -18.70
N PHE A 108 1.42 2.86 -19.22
CA PHE A 108 2.80 2.47 -19.54
C PHE A 108 2.87 1.60 -20.80
N ILE A 109 4.07 1.42 -21.35
CA ILE A 109 4.34 0.45 -22.41
C ILE A 109 4.83 -0.84 -21.75
N ASP A 110 4.12 -1.94 -21.96
CA ASP A 110 4.51 -3.26 -21.45
C ASP A 110 5.85 -3.68 -22.06
N ALA A 111 6.82 -4.00 -21.20
CA ALA A 111 8.16 -4.35 -21.64
C ALA A 111 8.23 -5.69 -22.38
N ILE A 112 7.20 -6.52 -22.27
CA ILE A 112 7.14 -7.88 -22.84
C ILE A 112 6.42 -7.87 -24.19
N ASP A 113 5.23 -7.28 -24.25
CA ASP A 113 4.41 -7.29 -25.48
C ASP A 113 4.47 -5.97 -26.28
N GLY A 114 5.09 -4.92 -25.74
CA GLY A 114 5.28 -3.63 -26.39
C GLY A 114 4.00 -2.80 -26.54
N ARG A 115 2.87 -3.23 -25.96
CA ARG A 115 1.58 -2.53 -26.08
C ARG A 115 1.39 -1.52 -24.95
N LYS A 116 0.63 -0.46 -25.24
CA LYS A 116 0.23 0.54 -24.24
C LYS A 116 -0.82 -0.06 -23.31
N LYS A 117 -0.53 -0.08 -22.01
CA LYS A 117 -1.40 -0.63 -20.95
C LYS A 117 -2.03 0.49 -20.13
N TYR A 118 -3.33 0.37 -19.91
CA TYR A 118 -4.17 1.24 -19.10
C TYR A 118 -4.41 0.56 -17.76
N CYS A 119 -3.72 1.01 -16.72
CA CYS A 119 -3.62 0.28 -15.47
C CYS A 119 -4.36 0.97 -14.34
N GLN A 120 -5.24 0.22 -13.68
CA GLN A 120 -5.69 0.53 -12.32
C GLN A 120 -4.73 -0.16 -11.34
N LEU A 121 -4.11 0.61 -10.46
CA LEU A 121 -3.21 0.12 -9.44
C LEU A 121 -3.96 -0.19 -8.15
N LYS A 122 -3.52 -1.27 -7.49
CA LYS A 122 -3.91 -1.61 -6.13
C LYS A 122 -2.69 -2.12 -5.38
N ALA A 123 -2.63 -1.88 -4.08
CA ALA A 123 -1.42 -2.19 -3.33
C ALA A 123 -1.22 -3.69 -3.19
N GLY A 124 -2.27 -4.44 -2.83
CA GLY A 124 -2.14 -5.85 -2.48
C GLY A 124 -3.35 -6.71 -2.85
N PRO A 125 -3.27 -8.02 -2.56
CA PRO A 125 -4.24 -9.02 -3.04
C PRO A 125 -5.61 -8.95 -2.37
N ASN A 126 -5.74 -8.17 -1.29
CA ASN A 126 -6.97 -8.04 -0.51
C ASN A 126 -7.42 -6.57 -0.32
N THR A 127 -7.02 -5.67 -1.22
CA THR A 127 -7.25 -4.22 -1.09
C THR A 127 -8.47 -3.69 -1.85
N ILE A 128 -9.36 -4.56 -2.32
CA ILE A 128 -10.60 -4.17 -3.00
C ILE A 128 -11.80 -4.87 -2.41
N ASN A 129 -12.96 -4.24 -2.52
CA ASN A 129 -14.25 -4.79 -2.12
C ASN A 129 -15.16 -5.05 -3.34
N HIS A 130 -16.42 -5.37 -3.08
CA HIS A 130 -17.42 -5.61 -4.13
C HIS A 130 -17.66 -4.40 -5.05
N ASP A 131 -17.68 -3.19 -4.50
CA ASP A 131 -18.02 -1.97 -5.23
C ASP A 131 -16.82 -1.50 -6.08
N ASP A 132 -15.60 -1.74 -5.62
CA ASP A 132 -14.38 -1.58 -6.40
C ASP A 132 -14.43 -2.39 -7.70
N VAL A 133 -14.89 -3.65 -7.67
CA VAL A 133 -14.99 -4.49 -8.88
C VAL A 133 -15.85 -3.81 -9.94
N THR A 134 -17.02 -3.33 -9.54
CA THR A 134 -17.95 -2.63 -10.44
C THR A 134 -17.32 -1.35 -10.99
N THR A 135 -16.65 -0.59 -10.12
CA THR A 135 -16.00 0.68 -10.45
C THR A 135 -14.89 0.48 -11.50
N ILE A 136 -13.98 -0.47 -11.27
CA ILE A 136 -12.87 -0.79 -12.17
C ILE A 136 -13.38 -1.24 -13.54
N VAL A 137 -14.35 -2.16 -13.56
CA VAL A 137 -14.96 -2.64 -14.81
C VAL A 137 -15.61 -1.50 -15.59
N ASN A 138 -16.28 -0.57 -14.91
CA ASN A 138 -16.90 0.59 -15.55
C ASN A 138 -15.86 1.57 -16.11
N HIS A 139 -14.75 1.81 -15.41
CA HIS A 139 -13.64 2.62 -15.92
C HIS A 139 -13.07 2.02 -17.22
N PHE A 140 -12.79 0.72 -17.23
CA PHE A 140 -12.30 0.00 -18.41
C PHE A 140 -13.29 0.03 -19.58
N LYS A 141 -14.58 -0.20 -19.34
CA LYS A 141 -15.63 -0.02 -20.36
C LYS A 141 -15.62 1.40 -20.93
N GLY A 142 -15.50 2.41 -20.08
CA GLY A 142 -15.43 3.82 -20.48
C GLY A 142 -14.23 4.13 -21.38
N ILE A 143 -13.05 3.58 -21.07
CA ILE A 143 -11.84 3.71 -21.91
C ILE A 143 -12.06 3.06 -23.26
N ARG A 144 -12.53 1.81 -23.28
CA ARG A 144 -12.78 1.07 -24.53
C ARG A 144 -13.75 1.82 -25.44
N ASN A 145 -14.82 2.38 -24.89
CA ASN A 145 -15.79 3.16 -25.65
C ASN A 145 -15.16 4.42 -26.26
N ARG A 146 -14.37 5.18 -25.47
CA ARG A 146 -13.65 6.36 -25.96
C ARG A 146 -12.61 6.01 -27.03
N SER A 147 -11.87 4.92 -26.85
CA SER A 147 -10.87 4.46 -27.82
C SER A 147 -11.51 4.13 -29.16
N ARG A 148 -12.70 3.54 -29.18
CA ARG A 148 -13.46 3.29 -30.42
C ARG A 148 -13.86 4.58 -31.12
N THR A 149 -14.33 5.60 -30.38
CA THR A 149 -14.69 6.91 -30.94
C THR A 149 -13.48 7.61 -31.58
N ASN A 150 -12.30 7.47 -30.98
CA ASN A 150 -11.07 8.09 -31.44
C ASN A 150 -10.23 7.21 -32.39
N ASN A 151 -10.80 6.09 -32.86
CA ASN A 151 -10.14 5.11 -33.74
C ASN A 151 -8.78 4.60 -33.22
N LEU A 152 -8.64 4.48 -31.89
CA LEU A 152 -7.46 3.96 -31.21
C LEU A 152 -7.55 2.43 -31.09
N ASN A 153 -6.44 1.75 -31.40
CA ASN A 153 -6.33 0.29 -31.28
C ASN A 153 -6.07 -0.14 -29.83
N VAL A 154 -7.12 -0.19 -29.01
CA VAL A 154 -7.06 -0.63 -27.60
C VAL A 154 -7.88 -1.90 -27.41
N GLY A 155 -7.19 -2.99 -27.06
CA GLY A 155 -7.78 -4.31 -26.79
C GLY A 155 -8.23 -4.47 -25.35
N ILE A 156 -8.91 -5.59 -25.06
CA ILE A 156 -9.31 -5.94 -23.68
C ILE A 156 -8.06 -6.17 -22.82
N ASP A 157 -7.06 -6.87 -23.36
CA ASP A 157 -5.80 -7.20 -22.68
C ASP A 157 -4.85 -6.01 -22.48
N ASP A 158 -5.25 -4.83 -22.96
CA ASP A 158 -4.53 -3.57 -22.70
C ASP A 158 -5.07 -2.87 -21.45
N MET A 159 -6.22 -3.27 -20.92
CA MET A 159 -6.77 -2.76 -19.67
C MET A 159 -6.48 -3.76 -18.56
N ILE A 160 -5.61 -3.37 -17.63
CA ILE A 160 -5.09 -4.29 -16.63
C ILE A 160 -5.31 -3.75 -15.21
N VAL A 161 -5.45 -4.66 -14.27
CA VAL A 161 -5.30 -4.34 -12.85
C VAL A 161 -3.91 -4.77 -12.40
N GLY A 162 -3.10 -3.80 -11.98
CA GLY A 162 -1.77 -4.02 -11.42
C GLY A 162 -1.82 -4.09 -9.90
N VAL A 163 -1.40 -5.21 -9.32
CA VAL A 163 -1.31 -5.40 -7.87
C VAL A 163 0.16 -5.41 -7.45
N VAL A 164 0.56 -4.46 -6.61
CA VAL A 164 1.98 -4.12 -6.38
C VAL A 164 2.76 -5.22 -5.64
N TYR A 165 2.15 -5.94 -4.71
CA TYR A 165 2.77 -7.05 -3.98
C TYR A 165 1.83 -8.24 -3.82
N GLY A 166 2.40 -9.39 -3.46
CA GLY A 166 1.70 -10.64 -3.19
C GLY A 166 1.80 -11.64 -4.35
N GLU A 167 1.07 -12.75 -4.21
CA GLU A 167 1.03 -13.85 -5.16
C GLU A 167 -0.37 -14.10 -5.71
N LYS A 168 -0.44 -14.73 -6.89
CA LYS A 168 -1.70 -15.04 -7.56
C LYS A 168 -2.64 -15.92 -6.72
N SER A 169 -2.07 -16.79 -5.89
CA SER A 169 -2.79 -17.67 -4.94
C SER A 169 -3.54 -16.87 -3.86
N GLU A 170 -3.01 -15.71 -3.48
CA GLU A 170 -3.52 -14.84 -2.41
C GLU A 170 -4.63 -13.89 -2.89
N LEU A 171 -4.81 -13.75 -4.21
CA LEU A 171 -5.81 -12.86 -4.79
C LEU A 171 -7.21 -13.18 -4.25
N SER A 172 -7.85 -12.15 -3.71
CA SER A 172 -9.22 -12.24 -3.22
C SER A 172 -10.19 -12.67 -4.32
N THR A 173 -11.36 -13.17 -3.91
CA THR A 173 -12.45 -13.51 -4.84
C THR A 173 -12.90 -12.32 -5.69
N HIS A 174 -12.70 -11.09 -5.20
CA HIS A 174 -12.99 -9.87 -5.96
C HIS A 174 -12.07 -9.69 -7.16
N TYR A 175 -10.76 -9.93 -7.00
CA TYR A 175 -9.83 -9.90 -8.14
C TYR A 175 -10.09 -11.05 -9.12
N LYS A 176 -10.44 -12.23 -8.61
CA LYS A 176 -10.80 -13.38 -9.47
C LYS A 176 -11.98 -13.03 -10.39
N LYS A 177 -13.00 -12.34 -9.89
CA LYS A 177 -14.11 -11.83 -10.71
C LYS A 177 -13.68 -10.84 -11.79
N ILE A 178 -12.70 -9.97 -11.50
CA ILE A 178 -12.14 -9.07 -12.52
C ILE A 178 -11.37 -9.87 -13.57
N SER A 179 -10.61 -10.89 -13.14
CA SER A 179 -9.80 -11.74 -14.02
C SER A 179 -10.59 -12.53 -15.07
N ASP A 180 -11.91 -12.70 -14.85
CA ASP A 180 -12.82 -13.29 -15.84
C ASP A 180 -12.97 -12.41 -17.11
N SER A 181 -12.70 -11.11 -17.00
CA SER A 181 -12.89 -10.14 -18.10
C SER A 181 -11.66 -9.31 -18.44
N TYR A 182 -10.77 -9.07 -17.48
CA TYR A 182 -9.60 -8.21 -17.65
C TYR A 182 -8.38 -8.81 -16.94
N PRO A 183 -7.16 -8.73 -17.51
CA PRO A 183 -5.97 -9.25 -16.84
C PRO A 183 -5.73 -8.60 -15.47
N VAL A 184 -5.49 -9.45 -14.46
CA VAL A 184 -4.98 -9.04 -13.15
C VAL A 184 -3.56 -9.54 -13.03
N ILE A 185 -2.61 -8.61 -12.91
CA ILE A 185 -1.17 -8.90 -12.86
C ILE A 185 -0.67 -8.48 -11.48
N ILE A 186 0.04 -9.37 -10.78
CA ILE A 186 0.37 -9.21 -9.36
C ILE A 186 1.87 -9.42 -9.09
N GLY A 187 2.41 -8.66 -8.14
CA GLY A 187 3.74 -8.87 -7.56
C GLY A 187 4.82 -8.92 -8.63
N LYS A 188 5.65 -9.96 -8.58
CA LYS A 188 6.76 -10.17 -9.52
C LYS A 188 6.35 -9.97 -10.99
N ASP A 189 5.20 -10.52 -11.40
CA ASP A 189 4.73 -10.44 -12.78
C ASP A 189 4.41 -9.00 -13.20
N PHE A 190 3.84 -8.20 -12.29
CA PHE A 190 3.52 -6.80 -12.57
C PHE A 190 4.79 -5.99 -12.79
N TRP A 191 5.78 -6.17 -11.92
CA TRP A 191 7.06 -5.48 -12.03
C TRP A 191 7.86 -5.95 -13.25
N TYR A 192 7.78 -7.23 -13.61
CA TYR A 192 8.40 -7.75 -14.82
C TYR A 192 7.79 -7.13 -16.08
N ARG A 193 6.45 -7.00 -16.14
CA ARG A 193 5.74 -6.31 -17.23
C ARG A 193 6.11 -4.82 -17.32
N LEU A 194 6.31 -4.17 -16.17
CA LEU A 194 6.64 -2.74 -16.10
C LEU A 194 8.10 -2.45 -16.50
N THR A 195 9.04 -3.35 -16.19
CA THR A 195 10.49 -3.08 -16.30
C THR A 195 11.23 -3.95 -17.32
N GLY A 196 10.68 -5.12 -17.63
CA GLY A 196 11.33 -6.17 -18.41
C GLY A 196 12.43 -6.93 -17.66
N LYS A 197 12.52 -6.78 -16.32
CA LYS A 197 13.53 -7.43 -15.48
C LYS A 197 12.85 -8.32 -14.43
N GLU A 198 13.13 -9.62 -14.47
CA GLU A 198 12.46 -10.59 -13.59
C GLU A 198 12.82 -10.40 -12.11
N ASP A 199 14.08 -10.06 -11.82
CA ASP A 199 14.58 -9.94 -10.45
C ASP A 199 14.31 -8.58 -9.82
N PHE A 200 13.83 -7.61 -10.60
CA PHE A 200 13.63 -6.23 -10.13
C PHE A 200 12.67 -6.14 -8.94
N TYR A 201 11.67 -7.02 -8.88
CA TYR A 201 10.76 -7.07 -7.74
C TYR A 201 11.50 -7.34 -6.41
N PHE A 202 12.45 -8.27 -6.42
CA PHE A 202 13.23 -8.61 -5.23
C PHE A 202 14.26 -7.53 -4.91
N GLU A 203 14.93 -6.98 -5.92
CA GLU A 203 15.84 -5.84 -5.74
C GLU A 203 15.14 -4.63 -5.11
N LEU A 204 13.88 -4.39 -5.49
CA LEU A 204 13.07 -3.31 -4.92
C LEU A 204 12.71 -3.59 -3.45
N ILE A 205 12.40 -4.84 -3.10
CA ILE A 205 12.15 -5.26 -1.72
C ILE A 205 13.41 -5.05 -0.88
N ASP A 206 14.57 -5.51 -1.36
CA ASP A 206 15.85 -5.39 -0.67
C ASP A 206 16.22 -3.92 -0.47
N ALA A 207 16.08 -3.09 -1.52
CA ALA A 207 16.36 -1.67 -1.44
C ALA A 207 15.49 -0.97 -0.37
N ILE A 208 14.20 -1.31 -0.29
CA ILE A 208 13.31 -0.79 0.77
C ILE A 208 13.70 -1.33 2.14
N GLY A 209 14.11 -2.60 2.23
CA GLY A 209 14.61 -3.24 3.45
C GLY A 209 15.84 -2.54 4.03
N ASP A 210 16.76 -2.10 3.18
CA ASP A 210 17.94 -1.34 3.60
C ASP A 210 17.56 -0.03 4.32
N VAL A 211 16.48 0.64 3.89
CA VAL A 211 15.99 1.86 4.57
C VAL A 211 15.50 1.55 5.98
N ALA A 212 14.96 0.35 6.22
CA ALA A 212 14.51 -0.04 7.55
C ALA A 212 15.66 -0.13 8.56
N LEU A 213 16.89 -0.44 8.11
CA LEU A 213 18.08 -0.45 8.97
C LEU A 213 18.51 0.95 9.42
N GLU A 214 18.07 2.00 8.71
CA GLU A 214 18.38 3.40 9.05
C GLU A 214 17.42 4.00 10.09
N VAL A 215 16.29 3.34 10.37
CA VAL A 215 15.20 3.92 11.18
C VAL A 215 15.04 3.14 12.49
N ASP A 216 15.59 3.68 13.59
CA ASP A 216 15.25 3.20 14.93
C ASP A 216 13.93 3.84 15.42
N GLY A 217 12.82 3.15 15.16
CA GLY A 217 11.48 3.56 15.61
C GLY A 217 11.13 3.10 17.02
N SER A 218 11.98 2.33 17.70
CA SER A 218 11.64 1.67 18.97
C SER A 218 11.31 2.68 20.07
N HIS A 219 12.16 3.69 20.25
CA HIS A 219 11.95 4.76 21.22
C HIS A 219 10.63 5.53 20.96
N LEU A 220 10.31 5.80 19.71
CA LEU A 220 9.08 6.52 19.35
C LEU A 220 7.83 5.70 19.70
N VAL A 221 7.86 4.39 19.49
CA VAL A 221 6.75 3.50 19.85
C VAL A 221 6.57 3.50 21.37
N GLU A 222 7.65 3.39 22.14
CA GLU A 222 7.60 3.45 23.60
C GLU A 222 7.10 4.82 24.12
N GLU A 223 7.54 5.92 23.53
CA GLU A 223 7.03 7.27 23.85
C GLU A 223 5.53 7.40 23.55
N THR A 224 5.08 6.82 22.43
CA THR A 224 3.67 6.80 22.04
C THR A 224 2.83 6.00 23.04
N ILE A 225 3.33 4.84 23.47
CA ILE A 225 2.70 4.00 24.50
C ILE A 225 2.61 4.78 25.83
N ALA A 226 3.71 5.38 26.27
CA ALA A 226 3.76 6.14 27.51
C ALA A 226 2.80 7.34 27.50
N THR A 227 2.65 8.00 26.35
CA THR A 227 1.69 9.10 26.16
C THR A 227 0.25 8.62 26.30
N LEU A 228 -0.12 7.54 25.60
CA LEU A 228 -1.47 6.97 25.67
C LEU A 228 -1.78 6.41 27.06
N ALA A 229 -0.80 5.81 27.74
CA ALA A 229 -0.95 5.26 29.08
C ALA A 229 -1.38 6.32 30.10
N LYS A 230 -0.89 7.57 29.98
CA LYS A 230 -1.32 8.68 30.84
C LYS A 230 -2.82 8.97 30.68
N GLU A 231 -3.30 9.11 29.44
CA GLU A 231 -4.72 9.36 29.16
C GLU A 231 -5.61 8.19 29.62
N ILE A 232 -5.15 6.94 29.47
CA ILE A 232 -5.86 5.75 29.97
C ILE A 232 -5.94 5.76 31.49
N ASN A 233 -4.84 6.07 32.17
CA ASN A 233 -4.78 6.12 33.62
C ASN A 233 -5.78 7.16 34.17
N GLU A 234 -5.79 8.36 33.59
CA GLU A 234 -6.72 9.43 33.94
C GLU A 234 -8.18 9.02 33.74
N LYS A 235 -8.51 8.33 32.65
CA LYS A 235 -9.90 7.96 32.33
C LYS A 235 -10.43 6.76 33.12
N TYR A 236 -9.60 5.74 33.35
CA TYR A 236 -10.06 4.43 33.80
C TYR A 236 -9.58 4.02 35.20
N PHE A 237 -8.57 4.69 35.77
CA PHE A 237 -7.95 4.29 37.04
C PHE A 237 -7.92 5.41 38.10
N ASN A 238 -7.96 6.68 37.69
CA ASN A 238 -7.98 7.83 38.60
C ASN A 238 -9.41 8.36 38.88
N ASN A 239 -10.45 7.59 38.55
CA ASN A 239 -11.85 7.89 38.88
C ASN A 239 -12.33 7.09 40.09
#